data_AF-A0A2S9XUI4-F1
#
_entry.id   AF-A0A2S9XUI4-F1
#
_cell.length_a   1.000
_cell.length_b   1.000
_cell.length_c   1.000
_cell.angle_alpha   90.00
_cell.angle_beta   90.00
_cell.angle_gamma   90.00
#
_symmetry.space_group_name_H-M   'P 1'
#
loop_
_entity.id
_entity.type
_entity.pdbx_description
1 polymer ?
#
loop_
_entity_poly.entity_id
_entity_poly.type
_entity_poly.pdbx_seq_one_letter_code
_entity_poly.pdbx_strand_id
1 'polypeptide(L)'
;MAGLSDTSPEVRARMLEIYARMTPREKFRRVLALTEMSWLMAIAGLRTQHPDASERELRRLLAQRMYGKELVPDLPKTTPPEPATTPA
;
A
#
# COMPACT_ATOMS: atom_id res chain seq x y z
N MET A 1 -18.79 -25.52 13.92
CA MET A 1 -18.38 -24.46 14.86
C MET A 1 -18.56 -23.11 14.19
N ALA A 2 -19.58 -22.35 14.60
CA ALA A 2 -19.77 -20.96 14.16
C ALA A 2 -19.17 -20.06 15.25
N GLY A 3 -18.00 -19.44 15.00
CA GLY A 3 -17.41 -18.55 15.99
C GLY A 3 -15.93 -18.20 15.85
N LEU A 4 -15.44 -17.82 14.66
CA LEU A 4 -14.10 -17.21 14.52
C LEU A 4 -14.07 -16.14 13.42
N SER A 5 -14.99 -15.18 13.49
CA SER A 5 -14.84 -13.93 12.75
C SER A 5 -15.20 -12.78 13.67
N ASP A 6 -14.30 -11.80 13.79
CA ASP A 6 -14.57 -10.53 14.48
C ASP A 6 -15.77 -9.79 13.86
N THR A 7 -16.20 -10.20 12.67
CA THR A 7 -17.39 -9.69 11.98
C THR A 7 -18.55 -10.66 12.18
N SER A 8 -19.59 -10.20 12.87
CA SER A 8 -20.82 -10.99 13.03
C SER A 8 -21.53 -11.24 11.69
N PRO A 9 -22.35 -12.31 11.55
CA PRO A 9 -23.07 -12.58 10.32
C PRO A 9 -23.96 -11.43 9.85
N GLU A 10 -24.59 -10.71 10.77
CA GLU A 10 -25.43 -9.54 10.48
C GLU A 10 -24.61 -8.37 9.91
N VAL A 11 -23.46 -8.06 10.53
CA VAL A 11 -22.55 -7.01 10.02
C VAL A 11 -22.03 -7.39 8.64
N ARG A 12 -21.67 -8.67 8.44
CA ARG A 12 -21.23 -9.16 7.12
C ARG A 12 -22.32 -9.02 6.07
N ALA A 13 -23.57 -9.38 6.38
CA ALA A 13 -24.70 -9.20 5.48
C ALA A 13 -24.88 -7.72 5.10
N ARG A 14 -24.79 -6.83 6.09
CA ARG A 14 -24.87 -5.38 5.87
C ARG A 14 -23.73 -4.84 4.99
N MET A 15 -22.50 -5.30 5.21
CA MET A 15 -21.36 -4.94 4.36
C MET A 15 -21.58 -5.36 2.90
N LEU A 16 -22.10 -6.57 2.67
CA LEU A 16 -22.39 -7.06 1.33
C LEU A 16 -23.49 -6.25 0.64
N GLU A 17 -24.57 -5.90 1.34
CA GLU A 17 -25.61 -5.00 0.81
C GLU A 17 -25.04 -3.65 0.39
N ILE A 18 -24.17 -3.08 1.22
CA ILE A 18 -23.51 -1.79 0.94
C ILE A 18 -22.67 -1.91 -0.33
N TYR A 19 -21.86 -2.97 -0.46
CA TYR A 19 -21.07 -3.19 -1.68
C TYR A 19 -21.90 -3.48 -2.92
N ALA A 20 -23.03 -4.16 -2.78
CA ALA A 20 -23.93 -4.46 -3.90
C ALA A 20 -24.63 -3.21 -4.44
N ARG A 21 -24.87 -2.21 -3.59
CA ARG A 21 -25.46 -0.92 -3.98
C ARG A 21 -24.45 0.08 -4.55
N MET A 22 -23.15 -0.18 -4.43
CA MET A 22 -22.13 0.73 -4.98
C MET A 22 -22.07 0.64 -6.51
N THR A 23 -21.94 1.80 -7.14
CA THR A 23 -21.48 1.87 -8.52
C THR A 23 -20.04 1.36 -8.66
N PRO A 24 -19.61 0.89 -9.85
CA PRO A 24 -18.23 0.52 -10.09
C PRO A 24 -17.22 1.62 -9.70
N ARG A 25 -17.52 2.89 -10.04
CA ARG A 25 -16.67 4.04 -9.69
C ARG A 25 -16.48 4.19 -8.18
N GLU A 26 -17.53 4.01 -7.39
CA GLU A 26 -17.46 4.10 -5.94
C GLU A 26 -16.68 2.95 -5.30
N LYS A 27 -16.77 1.76 -5.88
CA LYS A 27 -15.95 0.62 -5.47
C LYS A 27 -14.48 0.86 -5.79
N PHE A 28 -14.17 1.30 -7.01
CA PHE A 28 -12.81 1.66 -7.43
C PHE A 28 -12.19 2.72 -6.52
N ARG A 29 -12.91 3.80 -6.21
CA ARG A 29 -12.41 4.85 -5.33
C ARG A 29 -12.01 4.33 -3.95
N ARG A 30 -12.80 3.42 -3.37
CA ARG A 30 -12.50 2.80 -2.07
C ARG A 30 -11.27 1.89 -2.14
N VAL A 31 -11.15 1.10 -3.20
CA VAL A 31 -9.96 0.24 -3.42
C VAL A 31 -8.71 1.11 -3.56
N LEU A 32 -8.75 2.19 -4.34
CA LEU A 32 -7.62 3.09 -4.50
C LEU A 32 -7.19 3.72 -3.17
N ALA A 33 -8.14 4.24 -2.39
CA ALA A 33 -7.86 4.82 -1.08
C ALA A 33 -7.24 3.80 -0.11
N LEU A 34 -7.74 2.56 -0.11
CA LEU A 34 -7.17 1.49 0.71
C LEU A 34 -5.75 1.10 0.27
N THR A 35 -5.52 1.02 -1.03
CA THR A 35 -4.19 0.73 -1.60
C THR A 35 -3.19 1.81 -1.20
N GLU A 36 -3.55 3.08 -1.36
CA GLU A 36 -2.71 4.22 -0.98
C GLU A 36 -2.35 4.18 0.52
N MET A 37 -3.35 3.99 1.39
CA MET A 37 -3.12 3.86 2.83
C MET A 37 -2.20 2.68 3.17
N SER A 38 -2.36 1.55 2.49
CA SER A 38 -1.53 0.37 2.68
C SER A 38 -0.06 0.64 2.30
N TRP A 39 0.17 1.38 1.21
CA TRP A 39 1.52 1.80 0.82
C TRP A 39 2.15 2.78 1.80
N LEU A 40 1.38 3.76 2.29
CA LEU A 40 1.85 4.71 3.29
C LEU A 40 2.30 4.01 4.57
N MET A 41 1.50 3.07 5.07
CA MET A 41 1.85 2.27 6.26
C MET A 41 3.11 1.41 6.01
N ALA A 42 3.22 0.80 4.83
CA ALA A 42 4.40 0.01 4.48
C ALA A 42 5.67 0.87 4.41
N ILE A 43 5.61 2.05 3.79
CA ILE A 43 6.73 3.00 3.73
C ILE A 43 7.11 3.48 5.14
N ALA A 44 6.13 3.79 5.99
CA ALA A 44 6.40 4.20 7.37
C ALA A 44 7.18 3.11 8.13
N GLY A 45 6.78 1.85 7.98
CA GLY A 45 7.54 0.72 8.55
C GLY A 45 8.95 0.57 7.97
N LEU A 46 9.11 0.77 6.66
CA LEU A 46 10.42 0.73 6.01
C LEU A 46 11.35 1.85 6.49
N ARG A 47 10.82 3.06 6.75
CA ARG A 47 11.59 4.19 7.33
C ARG A 47 12.13 3.85 8.71
N THR A 48 11.37 3.13 9.53
CA THR A 48 11.84 2.66 10.84
C THR A 48 12.94 1.61 10.72
N GLN A 49 12.87 0.73 9.72
CA GLN A 49 13.85 -0.35 9.49
C GLN A 49 15.13 0.13 8.77
N HIS A 50 15.01 1.19 7.97
CA HIS A 50 16.08 1.75 7.15
C HIS A 50 16.12 3.28 7.32
N PRO A 51 16.61 3.78 8.47
CA PRO A 51 16.56 5.21 8.78
C PRO A 51 17.36 6.09 7.80
N ASP A 52 18.41 5.54 7.19
CA ASP A 52 19.27 6.25 6.25
C ASP A 52 18.87 6.06 4.77
N ALA A 53 17.80 5.33 4.50
CA ALA A 53 17.35 5.09 3.13
C ALA A 53 16.68 6.32 2.53
N SER A 54 17.07 6.67 1.30
CA SER A 54 16.39 7.68 0.50
C SER A 54 14.97 7.27 0.13
N GLU A 55 14.10 8.22 -0.22
CA GLU A 55 12.73 7.93 -0.67
C GLU A 55 12.70 6.96 -1.85
N ARG A 56 13.66 7.07 -2.76
CA ARG A 56 13.77 6.17 -3.91
C ARG A 56 14.16 4.75 -3.49
N GLU A 57 15.01 4.58 -2.49
CA GLU A 57 15.33 3.26 -1.94
C GLU A 57 14.14 2.66 -1.20
N LEU A 58 13.41 3.47 -0.43
CA LEU A 58 12.17 3.03 0.25
C LEU A 58 11.11 2.59 -0.77
N ARG A 59 10.91 3.34 -1.86
CA ARG A 59 10.00 2.96 -2.95
C ARG A 59 10.44 1.67 -3.64
N ARG A 60 11.74 1.46 -3.85
CA ARG A 60 12.28 0.19 -4.37
C ARG A 60 11.97 -0.97 -3.41
N LEU A 61 12.23 -0.80 -2.13
CA LEU A 61 11.96 -1.83 -1.12
C LEU A 61 10.47 -2.16 -1.04
N LEU A 62 9.59 -1.15 -1.13
CA LEU A 62 8.15 -1.38 -1.26
C LEU A 62 7.83 -2.19 -2.52
N ALA A 63 8.38 -1.82 -3.68
CA ALA A 63 8.16 -2.52 -4.93
C ALA A 63 8.68 -3.97 -4.89
N GLN A 64 9.86 -4.22 -4.32
CA GLN A 64 10.39 -5.57 -4.07
C GLN A 64 9.46 -6.40 -3.17
N ARG A 65 8.84 -5.78 -2.16
CA ARG A 65 7.87 -6.45 -1.29
C ARG A 65 6.57 -6.80 -2.00
N MET A 66 6.15 -5.97 -2.96
CA MET A 66 4.90 -6.18 -3.72
C MET A 66 5.07 -7.18 -4.87
N TYR A 67 6.19 -7.13 -5.58
CA TYR A 67 6.39 -7.82 -6.86
C TYR A 67 7.52 -8.85 -6.84
N GLY A 68 8.29 -8.94 -5.75
CA GLY A 68 9.48 -9.78 -5.68
C GLY A 68 10.75 -9.08 -6.17
N LYS A 69 11.92 -9.60 -5.78
CA LYS A 69 13.22 -9.02 -6.14
C LYS A 69 13.64 -9.33 -7.57
N GLU A 70 13.12 -10.42 -8.09
CA GLU A 70 13.26 -10.89 -9.47
C GLU A 70 12.67 -9.90 -10.48
N LEU A 71 11.56 -9.23 -10.14
CA LEU A 71 10.95 -8.19 -10.97
C LEU A 71 11.46 -6.78 -10.62
N VAL A 72 12.06 -6.60 -9.45
CA VAL A 72 12.55 -5.31 -8.96
C VAL A 72 13.99 -5.47 -8.42
N PRO A 73 15.01 -5.44 -9.28
CA PRO A 73 16.39 -5.63 -8.87
C PRO A 73 16.90 -4.45 -8.00
N ASP A 74 18.08 -4.62 -7.40
CA ASP A 74 18.68 -3.59 -6.58
C ASP A 74 19.11 -2.35 -7.39
N LEU A 75 19.03 -1.18 -6.75
CA LEU A 75 19.52 0.05 -7.35
C LEU A 75 21.05 0.08 -7.34
N PRO A 76 21.69 0.68 -8.35
CA PRO A 76 23.13 0.92 -8.32
C PRO A 76 23.49 1.81 -7.13
N LYS A 77 24.55 1.43 -6.41
CA LYS A 77 25.03 2.08 -5.17
C LYS A 77 25.37 3.56 -5.34
N THR A 78 25.73 3.98 -6.55
CA THR A 78 25.99 5.37 -6.90
C THR A 78 24.75 5.95 -7.55
N THR A 79 23.89 6.57 -6.75
CA THR A 79 22.87 7.44 -7.34
C THR A 79 23.17 8.89 -6.97
N PRO A 80 23.17 9.82 -7.96
CA PRO A 80 23.12 11.24 -7.67
C PRO A 80 21.92 11.60 -6.77
N PRO A 81 22.05 12.64 -5.94
CA PRO A 81 20.96 13.10 -5.07
C PRO A 81 19.70 13.38 -5.90
N GLU A 82 18.55 13.02 -5.33
CA GLU A 82 17.24 13.27 -5.93
C GLU A 82 17.14 14.77 -6.29
N PRO A 83 16.77 15.14 -7.53
CA PRO A 83 16.65 16.55 -7.87
C PRO A 83 15.64 17.18 -6.90
N ALA A 84 16.04 18.31 -6.30
CA ALA A 84 15.18 19.06 -5.41
C ALA A 84 13.80 19.19 -6.05
N THR A 85 12.77 18.69 -5.35
CA THR A 85 11.39 18.84 -5.79
C THR A 85 11.09 20.34 -5.75
N THR A 86 11.24 21.03 -6.88
CA THR A 86 10.73 22.38 -7.05
C THR A 86 9.21 22.29 -6.90
N PRO A 87 8.61 22.95 -5.90
CA PRO A 87 7.16 23.03 -5.84
C PRO A 87 6.68 23.79 -7.08
N ALA A 88 5.72 23.21 -7.78
CA ALA A 88 4.98 23.86 -8.86
C ALA A 88 4.04 24.94 -8.29
#